data_AF-A0A523ART0-F1
#
_entry.id   AF-A0A523ART0-F1
#
_cell.length_a   1.000
_cell.length_b   1.000
_cell.length_c   1.000
_cell.angle_alpha   90.00
_cell.angle_beta   90.00
_cell.angle_gamma   90.00
#
_symmetry.space_group_name_H-M   'P 1'
#
loop_
_entity.id
_entity.type
_entity.pdbx_description
1 polymer ?
#
loop_
_entity_poly.entity_id
_entity_poly.type
_entity_poly.pdbx_seq_one_letter_code
_entity_poly.pdbx_strand_id
1 'polypeptide(L)'
;METRGSNMGGIFPVLERRWERELAESDPVVVQALERALSGRELQLEETVELLKVKGRELHLLLFTADLLRKKLVGEIATYVVNRNINHTNVCVGSCKFCAFRRPPFHPEAYSLTLEQVRAKAEEAVRMGATEICLQGGLHPLLGLEDYLELIRVIKGVSERLHIHAFSPAELDHLSKKEELRMEEVVKILKEAGLNSVPGTAAEILSDRVRKVICPEKIRTKRWIEIVKTCHRMGIPTTSTMMYGTVETLEERAEHLLLLREIQKETRGFTEFVPLPFVSKNTELSSLGFRGPTFEESLKVHAVARLVLAGYINHLQASWVKLGPEGAMT
;
A
#
# COMPACT_ATOMS: atom_id res chain seq x y z
N MET A 1 -48.88 -29.84 -5.47
CA MET A 1 -47.40 -29.76 -5.39
C MET A 1 -46.98 -28.57 -6.21
N GLU A 2 -47.03 -27.38 -5.61
CA GLU A 2 -46.53 -26.15 -6.23
C GLU A 2 -45.08 -25.97 -5.81
N THR A 3 -44.21 -25.91 -6.80
CA THR A 3 -42.77 -25.74 -6.67
C THR A 3 -42.47 -24.33 -6.20
N ARG A 4 -41.83 -24.24 -5.03
CA ARG A 4 -41.28 -23.01 -4.45
C ARG A 4 -40.33 -22.35 -5.44
N GLY A 5 -40.69 -21.15 -5.90
CA GLY A 5 -39.76 -20.25 -6.61
C GLY A 5 -38.62 -19.86 -5.68
N SER A 6 -37.39 -20.16 -6.09
CA SER A 6 -36.18 -19.67 -5.45
C SER A 6 -36.04 -18.18 -5.75
N ASN A 7 -36.11 -17.38 -4.69
CA ASN A 7 -35.98 -15.95 -4.71
C ASN A 7 -34.49 -15.57 -4.94
N MET A 8 -34.01 -15.58 -6.19
CA MET A 8 -32.71 -15.02 -6.58
C MET A 8 -32.84 -13.53 -6.90
N GLY A 9 -33.43 -12.75 -5.98
CA GLY A 9 -33.41 -11.29 -6.03
C GLY A 9 -32.04 -10.77 -5.58
N GLY A 10 -31.02 -10.98 -6.41
CA GLY A 10 -29.64 -10.57 -6.16
C GLY A 10 -29.44 -9.06 -6.25
N ILE A 11 -28.50 -8.53 -5.45
CA ILE A 11 -28.12 -7.10 -5.36
C ILE A 11 -27.19 -6.69 -6.51
N PHE A 12 -26.79 -7.63 -7.37
CA PHE A 12 -26.28 -7.23 -8.68
C PHE A 12 -27.28 -6.26 -9.28
N PRO A 13 -26.86 -5.06 -9.72
CA PRO A 13 -27.77 -4.14 -10.37
C PRO A 13 -28.56 -4.93 -11.41
N VAL A 14 -29.81 -4.57 -11.65
CA VAL A 14 -30.64 -5.15 -12.70
C VAL A 14 -29.89 -4.98 -14.02
N LEU A 15 -29.01 -5.92 -14.33
CA LEU A 15 -27.98 -5.77 -15.32
C LEU A 15 -28.59 -6.18 -16.65
N GLU A 16 -28.18 -5.46 -17.69
CA GLU A 16 -28.29 -5.89 -19.07
C GLU A 16 -28.09 -7.41 -19.15
N ARG A 17 -28.90 -8.13 -19.95
CA ARG A 17 -28.87 -9.60 -20.16
C ARG A 17 -27.48 -10.23 -20.34
N ARG A 18 -26.46 -9.38 -20.56
CA ARG A 18 -25.03 -9.64 -20.67
C ARG A 18 -24.39 -10.39 -19.49
N TRP A 19 -24.95 -10.39 -18.27
CA TRP A 19 -24.30 -11.05 -17.11
C TRP A 19 -25.11 -12.19 -16.49
N GLU A 20 -26.36 -12.42 -16.93
CA GLU A 20 -27.24 -13.45 -16.37
C GLU A 20 -26.64 -14.85 -16.55
N ARG A 21 -26.03 -15.11 -17.70
CA ARG A 21 -25.38 -16.37 -18.02
C ARG A 21 -24.12 -16.58 -17.18
N GLU A 22 -23.29 -15.56 -17.08
CA GLU A 22 -22.05 -15.57 -16.33
C GLU A 22 -22.31 -15.85 -14.85
N LEU A 23 -23.33 -15.21 -14.27
CA LEU A 23 -23.77 -15.46 -12.89
C LEU A 23 -24.29 -16.89 -12.71
N ALA A 24 -25.13 -17.38 -13.62
CA ALA A 24 -25.72 -18.72 -13.53
C ALA A 24 -24.68 -19.86 -13.66
N GLU A 25 -23.60 -19.63 -14.41
CA GLU A 25 -22.55 -20.64 -14.65
C GLU A 25 -21.26 -20.41 -13.82
N SER A 26 -21.29 -19.55 -12.80
CA SER A 26 -20.15 -19.30 -11.88
C SER A 26 -20.33 -20.04 -10.55
N ASP A 27 -19.24 -20.21 -9.79
CA ASP A 27 -19.31 -20.84 -8.47
C ASP A 27 -20.23 -20.04 -7.53
N PRO A 28 -21.22 -20.67 -6.88
CA PRO A 28 -22.12 -19.99 -5.94
C PRO A 28 -21.40 -19.22 -4.83
N VAL A 29 -20.23 -19.71 -4.37
CA VAL A 29 -19.42 -19.04 -3.34
C VAL A 29 -18.89 -17.70 -3.87
N VAL A 30 -18.39 -17.67 -5.11
CA VAL A 30 -17.93 -16.45 -5.77
C VAL A 30 -19.08 -15.47 -5.92
N VAL A 31 -20.22 -15.93 -6.45
CA VAL A 31 -21.39 -15.07 -6.66
C VAL A 31 -21.89 -14.47 -5.34
N GLN A 32 -22.01 -15.28 -4.28
CA GLN A 32 -22.43 -14.82 -2.96
C GLN A 32 -21.45 -13.79 -2.36
N ALA A 33 -20.14 -13.99 -2.52
CA ALA A 33 -19.14 -13.02 -2.08
C ALA A 33 -19.28 -11.68 -2.82
N LEU A 34 -19.48 -11.70 -4.13
CA LEU A 34 -19.69 -10.48 -4.93
C LEU A 34 -20.98 -9.74 -4.51
N GLU A 35 -22.09 -10.45 -4.34
CA GLU A 35 -23.35 -9.88 -3.85
C GLU A 35 -23.23 -9.29 -2.44
N ARG A 36 -22.50 -9.98 -1.57
CA ARG A 36 -22.20 -9.53 -0.21
C ARG A 36 -21.46 -8.20 -0.26
N ALA A 37 -20.41 -8.08 -1.07
CA ALA A 37 -19.67 -6.83 -1.22
C ALA A 37 -20.56 -5.68 -1.77
N LEU A 38 -21.38 -5.94 -2.80
CA LEU A 38 -22.30 -4.93 -3.37
C LEU A 38 -23.36 -4.44 -2.38
N SER A 39 -23.79 -5.32 -1.47
CA SER A 39 -24.72 -4.99 -0.40
C SER A 39 -24.11 -4.18 0.75
N GLY A 40 -22.81 -3.88 0.67
CA GLY A 40 -22.07 -3.19 1.73
C GLY A 40 -21.74 -4.07 2.94
N ARG A 41 -21.90 -5.39 2.82
CA ARG A 41 -21.51 -6.34 3.87
C ARG A 41 -20.03 -6.70 3.74
N GLU A 42 -19.36 -6.85 4.88
CA GLU A 42 -17.94 -7.15 4.95
C GLU A 42 -17.59 -8.56 4.48
N LEU A 43 -16.72 -8.68 3.47
CA LEU A 43 -16.14 -9.96 3.07
C LEU A 43 -15.34 -10.60 4.22
N GLN A 44 -15.48 -11.92 4.34
CA GLN A 44 -14.71 -12.78 5.25
C GLN A 44 -13.44 -13.31 4.57
N LEU A 45 -12.59 -13.97 5.35
CA LEU A 45 -11.29 -14.49 4.88
C LEU A 45 -11.48 -15.48 3.73
N GLU A 46 -12.35 -16.47 3.92
CA GLU A 46 -12.59 -17.54 2.96
C GLU A 46 -13.14 -16.98 1.64
N GLU A 47 -14.13 -16.09 1.72
CA GLU A 47 -14.70 -15.38 0.55
C GLU A 47 -13.62 -14.57 -0.18
N THR A 48 -12.76 -13.87 0.55
CA THR A 48 -11.66 -13.07 -0.02
C THR A 48 -10.64 -13.96 -0.74
N VAL A 49 -10.32 -15.12 -0.16
CA VAL A 49 -9.41 -16.10 -0.75
C VAL A 49 -10.00 -16.70 -2.03
N GLU A 50 -11.28 -17.05 -2.05
CA GLU A 50 -11.94 -17.55 -3.26
C GLU A 50 -11.95 -16.49 -4.38
N LEU A 51 -12.23 -15.23 -4.06
CA LEU A 51 -12.16 -14.14 -5.04
C LEU A 51 -10.74 -13.94 -5.61
N LEU A 52 -9.68 -14.24 -4.87
CA LEU A 52 -8.30 -14.17 -5.40
C LEU A 52 -7.96 -15.34 -6.35
N LYS A 53 -8.70 -16.47 -6.26
CA LYS A 53 -8.48 -17.66 -7.09
C LYS A 53 -9.16 -17.58 -8.46
N VAL A 54 -10.19 -16.76 -8.60
CA VAL A 54 -11.02 -16.67 -9.83
C VAL A 54 -10.20 -16.46 -11.10
N LYS A 55 -10.74 -16.94 -12.21
CA LYS A 55 -10.20 -16.82 -13.57
C LYS A 55 -11.35 -16.72 -14.58
N GLY A 56 -11.04 -16.36 -15.83
CA GLY A 56 -12.00 -16.37 -16.93
C GLY A 56 -13.29 -15.58 -16.62
N ARG A 57 -14.45 -16.22 -16.72
CA ARG A 57 -15.77 -15.58 -16.50
C ARG A 57 -15.89 -14.90 -15.13
N GLU A 58 -15.42 -15.56 -14.08
CA GLU A 58 -15.52 -15.07 -12.71
C GLU A 58 -14.60 -13.88 -12.47
N LEU A 59 -13.46 -13.83 -13.17
CA LEU A 59 -12.60 -12.65 -13.18
C LEU A 59 -13.33 -11.45 -13.80
N HIS A 60 -14.03 -11.63 -14.92
CA HIS A 60 -14.81 -10.55 -15.52
C HIS A 60 -15.90 -10.03 -14.57
N LEU A 61 -16.60 -10.94 -13.88
CA LEU A 61 -17.58 -10.58 -12.85
C LEU A 61 -16.95 -9.81 -11.68
N LEU A 62 -15.79 -10.26 -11.19
CA LEU A 62 -15.05 -9.59 -10.12
C LEU A 62 -14.65 -8.16 -10.51
N LEU A 63 -14.05 -7.99 -11.69
CA LEU A 63 -13.61 -6.68 -12.19
C LEU A 63 -14.80 -5.73 -12.35
N PHE A 64 -15.89 -6.23 -12.95
CA PHE A 64 -17.10 -5.45 -13.12
C PHE A 64 -17.71 -5.03 -11.78
N THR A 65 -17.78 -5.95 -10.81
CA THR A 65 -18.29 -5.67 -9.46
C THR A 65 -17.44 -4.63 -8.74
N ALA A 66 -16.11 -4.74 -8.83
CA ALA A 66 -15.19 -3.78 -8.25
C ALA A 66 -15.36 -2.38 -8.88
N ASP A 67 -15.55 -2.31 -10.20
CA ASP A 67 -15.76 -1.04 -10.89
C ASP A 67 -17.09 -0.36 -10.53
N LEU A 68 -18.17 -1.14 -10.45
CA LEU A 68 -19.45 -0.64 -9.94
C LEU A 68 -19.32 -0.03 -8.55
N LEU A 69 -18.60 -0.72 -7.66
CA LEU A 69 -18.41 -0.25 -6.29
C LEU A 69 -17.48 0.96 -6.22
N ARG A 70 -16.44 1.01 -7.06
CA ARG A 70 -15.57 2.19 -7.25
C ARG A 70 -16.42 3.39 -7.66
N LYS A 71 -17.23 3.25 -8.71
CA LYS A 71 -18.12 4.33 -9.20
C LYS A 71 -19.10 4.80 -8.13
N LYS A 72 -19.69 3.87 -7.36
CA LYS A 72 -20.61 4.19 -6.26
C LYS A 72 -19.93 4.96 -5.13
N LEU A 73 -18.68 4.62 -4.79
CA LEU A 73 -17.98 5.18 -3.63
C LEU A 73 -17.23 6.48 -3.95
N VAL A 74 -16.61 6.58 -5.12
CA VAL A 74 -15.69 7.70 -5.46
C VAL A 74 -16.01 8.39 -6.79
N GLY A 75 -17.02 7.93 -7.52
CA GLY A 75 -17.41 8.53 -8.81
C GLY A 75 -16.41 8.24 -9.94
N GLU A 76 -16.42 9.10 -10.97
CA GLU A 76 -15.63 8.96 -12.20
C GLU A 76 -14.31 9.76 -12.19
N ILE A 77 -14.10 10.60 -11.18
CA ILE A 77 -12.91 11.46 -11.11
C ILE A 77 -11.73 10.63 -10.60
N ALA A 78 -10.72 10.46 -11.45
CA ALA A 78 -9.41 9.98 -11.04
C ALA A 78 -8.57 11.16 -10.53
N THR A 79 -8.18 11.11 -9.25
CA THR A 79 -7.31 12.12 -8.63
C THR A 79 -5.84 11.70 -8.70
N TYR A 80 -4.93 12.67 -8.71
CA TYR A 80 -3.49 12.43 -8.69
C TYR A 80 -2.78 13.46 -7.82
N VAL A 81 -1.57 13.13 -7.38
CA VAL A 81 -0.66 14.03 -6.67
C VAL A 81 0.55 14.29 -7.56
N VAL A 82 0.90 15.56 -7.76
CA VAL A 82 2.18 15.93 -8.40
C VAL A 82 3.26 15.78 -7.33
N ASN A 83 3.89 14.61 -7.30
CA ASN A 83 4.85 14.23 -6.27
C ASN A 83 6.29 14.22 -6.81
N ARG A 84 7.26 14.57 -5.96
CA ARG A 84 8.68 14.24 -6.16
C ARG A 84 9.15 13.26 -5.09
N ASN A 85 9.59 12.09 -5.53
CA ASN A 85 10.34 11.16 -4.68
C ASN A 85 11.76 11.68 -4.46
N ILE A 86 12.17 11.78 -3.19
CA ILE A 86 13.56 12.03 -2.79
C ILE A 86 14.00 10.85 -1.94
N ASN A 87 14.91 10.06 -2.48
CA ASN A 87 15.58 9.02 -1.70
C ASN A 87 16.84 9.62 -1.06
N HIS A 88 16.78 9.95 0.23
CA HIS A 88 17.86 10.71 0.89
C HIS A 88 19.11 9.87 1.14
N THR A 89 18.98 8.55 1.22
CA THR A 89 20.11 7.61 1.29
C THR A 89 19.67 6.23 0.81
N ASN A 90 20.59 5.48 0.21
CA ASN A 90 20.40 4.04 -0.04
C ASN A 90 21.13 3.14 0.98
N VAL A 91 21.86 3.73 1.92
CA VAL A 91 22.56 3.01 2.99
C VAL A 91 21.55 2.38 3.93
N CYS A 92 21.60 1.07 4.11
CA CYS A 92 20.64 0.35 4.93
C CYS A 92 21.30 -0.85 5.62
N VAL A 93 21.04 -1.00 6.93
CA VAL A 93 21.47 -2.19 7.68
C VAL A 93 20.60 -3.43 7.43
N GLY A 94 19.43 -3.27 6.81
CA GLY A 94 18.51 -4.38 6.53
C GLY A 94 18.99 -5.27 5.37
N SER A 95 18.51 -6.52 5.33
CA SER A 95 18.89 -7.49 4.29
C SER A 95 17.77 -7.85 3.30
N CYS A 96 16.70 -7.04 3.21
CA CYS A 96 15.53 -7.26 2.35
C CYS A 96 15.90 -7.80 0.95
N LYS A 97 15.44 -9.00 0.62
CA LYS A 97 15.78 -9.75 -0.60
C LYS A 97 15.10 -9.23 -1.85
N PHE A 98 13.98 -8.53 -1.68
CA PHE A 98 13.22 -7.90 -2.76
C PHE A 98 13.73 -6.49 -3.11
N CYS A 99 14.66 -5.93 -2.33
CA CYS A 99 15.05 -4.52 -2.46
C CYS A 99 16.33 -4.38 -3.29
N ALA A 100 16.20 -3.95 -4.55
CA ALA A 100 17.35 -3.61 -5.40
C ALA A 100 18.03 -2.28 -5.01
N PHE A 101 17.36 -1.46 -4.19
CA PHE A 101 17.81 -0.12 -3.84
C PHE A 101 18.87 -0.10 -2.74
N ARG A 102 18.70 -0.94 -1.70
CA ARG A 102 19.55 -0.90 -0.51
C ARG A 102 21.02 -1.19 -0.84
N ARG A 103 21.92 -0.55 -0.10
CA ARG A 103 23.33 -0.90 -0.05
C ARG A 103 23.79 -1.01 1.40
N PRO A 104 24.63 -2.00 1.76
CA PRO A 104 25.20 -2.05 3.10
C PRO A 104 26.14 -0.85 3.31
N PRO A 105 26.45 -0.48 4.57
CA PRO A 105 27.45 0.54 4.86
C PRO A 105 28.77 0.28 4.13
N PHE A 106 29.42 1.35 3.65
CA PHE A 106 30.69 1.31 2.90
C PHE A 106 30.65 0.60 1.53
N HIS A 107 29.48 0.19 1.04
CA HIS A 107 29.37 -0.31 -0.32
C HIS A 107 29.76 0.78 -1.34
N PRO A 108 30.45 0.46 -2.46
CA PRO A 108 30.88 1.47 -3.43
C PRO A 108 29.75 2.31 -4.04
N GLU A 109 28.57 1.72 -4.19
CA GLU A 109 27.35 2.39 -4.68
C GLU A 109 26.49 3.01 -3.57
N ALA A 110 26.96 3.01 -2.32
CA ALA A 110 26.27 3.67 -1.22
C ALA A 110 26.34 5.20 -1.39
N TYR A 111 25.24 5.89 -1.09
CA TYR A 111 25.18 7.34 -1.07
C TYR A 111 24.24 7.84 0.02
N SER A 112 24.52 9.06 0.49
CA SER A 112 23.61 9.90 1.26
C SER A 112 23.63 11.29 0.65
N LEU A 113 22.46 11.84 0.36
CA LEU A 113 22.34 13.18 -0.21
C LEU A 113 22.74 14.23 0.82
N THR A 114 23.43 15.28 0.38
CA THR A 114 23.63 16.47 1.21
C THR A 114 22.32 17.25 1.32
N LEU A 115 22.20 18.08 2.37
CA LEU A 115 21.06 18.98 2.54
C LEU A 115 20.87 19.92 1.33
N GLU A 116 21.97 20.37 0.70
CA GLU A 116 21.93 21.19 -0.52
C GLU A 116 21.36 20.42 -1.71
N GLN A 117 21.71 19.13 -1.86
CA GLN A 117 21.14 18.28 -2.91
C GLN A 117 19.64 18.02 -2.67
N VAL A 118 19.22 17.85 -1.42
CA VAL A 118 17.80 17.72 -1.05
C VAL A 118 17.06 19.03 -1.34
N ARG A 119 17.62 20.18 -0.97
CA ARG A 119 17.08 21.51 -1.28
C ARG A 119 16.89 21.69 -2.78
N ALA A 120 17.92 21.44 -3.58
CA ALA A 120 17.88 21.61 -5.03
C ALA A 120 16.78 20.75 -5.68
N LYS A 121 16.60 19.50 -5.19
CA LYS A 121 15.52 18.61 -5.64
C LYS A 121 14.14 19.12 -5.25
N ALA A 122 13.98 19.68 -4.05
CA ALA A 122 12.72 20.28 -3.61
C ALA A 122 12.38 21.55 -4.41
N GLU A 123 13.36 22.40 -4.71
CA GLU A 123 13.17 23.60 -5.54
C GLU A 123 12.78 23.23 -6.98
N GLU A 124 13.43 22.21 -7.54
CA GLU A 124 13.05 21.63 -8.84
C GLU A 124 11.60 21.13 -8.82
N ALA A 125 11.21 20.42 -7.75
CA ALA A 125 9.84 19.93 -7.60
C ALA A 125 8.82 21.07 -7.59
N VAL A 126 9.09 22.15 -6.84
CA VAL A 126 8.22 23.34 -6.81
C VAL A 126 8.12 23.98 -8.18
N ARG A 127 9.24 24.13 -8.91
CA ARG A 127 9.22 24.67 -10.29
C ARG A 127 8.39 23.81 -11.24
N MET A 128 8.31 22.50 -10.99
CA MET A 128 7.49 21.57 -11.76
C MET A 128 6.04 21.47 -11.27
N GLY A 129 5.64 22.27 -10.27
CA GLY A 129 4.28 22.30 -9.72
C GLY A 129 3.99 21.18 -8.73
N ALA A 130 5.02 20.57 -8.12
CA ALA A 130 4.82 19.55 -7.10
C ALA A 130 4.12 20.13 -5.86
N THR A 131 3.16 19.37 -5.34
CA THR A 131 2.46 19.67 -4.09
C THR A 131 2.96 18.79 -2.94
N GLU A 132 3.71 17.74 -3.25
CA GLU A 132 4.20 16.77 -2.28
C GLU A 132 5.65 16.36 -2.55
N ILE A 133 6.42 16.20 -1.47
CA ILE A 133 7.67 15.46 -1.45
C ILE A 133 7.45 14.14 -0.72
N CYS A 134 7.73 13.03 -1.39
CA CYS A 134 7.83 11.73 -0.74
C CYS A 134 9.30 11.46 -0.40
N LEU A 135 9.63 11.46 0.90
CA LEU A 135 11.00 11.34 1.40
C LEU A 135 11.20 9.99 2.09
N GLN A 136 12.06 9.15 1.52
CA GLN A 136 12.33 7.81 2.05
C GLN A 136 13.83 7.48 1.96
N GLY A 137 14.31 6.55 2.77
CA GLY A 137 15.69 6.08 2.68
C GLY A 137 15.88 4.66 3.19
N GLY A 138 17.14 4.27 3.30
CA GLY A 138 17.53 3.07 4.03
C GLY A 138 17.62 3.30 5.54
N LEU A 139 17.71 2.21 6.30
CA LEU A 139 17.94 2.23 7.74
C LEU A 139 19.42 2.55 8.00
N HIS A 140 19.78 3.83 7.89
CA HIS A 140 21.17 4.28 8.01
C HIS A 140 21.65 4.16 9.46
N PRO A 141 22.80 3.52 9.75
CA PRO A 141 23.26 3.29 11.13
C PRO A 141 23.69 4.59 11.82
N LEU A 142 24.22 5.56 11.07
CA LEU A 142 24.72 6.83 11.62
C LEU A 142 23.71 7.98 11.69
N LEU A 143 22.62 7.98 10.91
CA LEU A 143 21.64 9.06 10.97
C LEU A 143 20.77 8.96 12.23
N GLY A 144 20.61 10.05 12.96
CA GLY A 144 19.78 10.20 14.15
C GLY A 144 18.61 11.16 13.91
N LEU A 145 17.93 11.55 14.99
CA LEU A 145 16.73 12.40 14.92
C LEU A 145 17.01 13.74 14.27
N GLU A 146 18.12 14.39 14.64
CA GLU A 146 18.44 15.72 14.09
C GLU A 146 18.63 15.70 12.57
N ASP A 147 19.25 14.65 12.00
CA ASP A 147 19.38 14.51 10.55
C ASP A 147 18.00 14.47 9.85
N TYR A 148 17.04 13.77 10.44
CA TYR A 148 15.67 13.66 9.91
C TYR A 148 14.94 15.01 10.02
N LEU A 149 15.16 15.75 11.11
CA LEU A 149 14.59 17.09 11.30
C LEU A 149 15.20 18.10 10.32
N GLU A 150 16.51 18.05 10.07
CA GLU A 150 17.17 18.90 9.08
C GLU A 150 16.61 18.65 7.67
N LEU A 151 16.38 17.38 7.28
CA LEU A 151 15.74 17.05 6.01
C LEU A 151 14.34 17.69 5.88
N ILE A 152 13.51 17.59 6.92
CA ILE A 152 12.18 18.22 6.95
C ILE A 152 12.31 19.74 6.83
N ARG A 153 13.14 20.37 7.69
CA ARG A 153 13.31 21.83 7.74
C ARG A 153 13.84 22.38 6.42
N VAL A 154 14.73 21.66 5.74
CA VAL A 154 15.23 22.06 4.41
C VAL A 154 14.10 22.08 3.38
N ILE A 155 13.24 21.05 3.36
CA ILE A 155 12.11 20.98 2.42
C ILE A 155 11.09 22.07 2.73
N LYS A 156 10.72 22.28 4.00
CA LYS A 156 9.81 23.36 4.42
C LYS A 156 10.36 24.74 4.12
N GLY A 157 11.67 24.94 4.32
CA GLY A 157 12.37 26.18 3.97
C GLY A 157 12.40 26.49 2.47
N VAL A 158 12.17 25.51 1.58
CA VAL A 158 11.94 25.74 0.15
C VAL A 158 10.50 26.20 -0.11
N SER A 159 9.53 25.55 0.52
CA SER A 159 8.12 25.95 0.47
C SER A 159 7.31 25.31 1.59
N GLU A 160 6.73 26.14 2.44
CA GLU A 160 5.82 25.71 3.52
C GLU A 160 4.58 24.96 2.99
N ARG A 161 4.21 25.19 1.73
CA ARG A 161 3.06 24.55 1.07
C ARG A 161 3.33 23.10 0.66
N LEU A 162 4.58 22.67 0.57
CA LEU A 162 4.89 21.29 0.22
C LEU A 162 4.41 20.35 1.33
N HIS A 163 3.56 19.38 0.97
CA HIS A 163 3.22 18.28 1.84
C HIS A 163 4.42 17.33 1.94
N ILE A 164 4.85 17.03 3.17
CA ILE A 164 5.94 16.08 3.42
C ILE A 164 5.33 14.72 3.79
N HIS A 165 5.43 13.79 2.85
CA HIS A 165 5.06 12.38 3.01
C HIS A 165 6.33 11.57 3.25
N ALA A 166 6.75 11.41 4.51
CA ALA A 166 8.11 10.96 4.81
C ALA A 166 8.19 9.84 5.84
N PHE A 167 9.28 9.08 5.72
CA PHE A 167 9.76 8.06 6.65
C PHE A 167 8.80 6.88 6.81
N SER A 168 9.23 5.72 6.34
CA SER A 168 8.48 4.48 6.56
C SER A 168 8.38 4.12 8.05
N PRO A 169 7.39 3.30 8.46
CA PRO A 169 7.33 2.75 9.81
C PRO A 169 8.62 2.03 10.25
N ALA A 170 9.39 1.47 9.32
CA ALA A 170 10.68 0.87 9.65
C ALA A 170 11.77 1.93 9.96
N GLU A 171 11.78 3.06 9.26
CA GLU A 171 12.66 4.19 9.57
C GLU A 171 12.28 4.81 10.93
N LEU A 172 10.99 5.01 11.19
CA LEU A 172 10.52 5.51 12.49
C LEU A 172 10.89 4.58 13.64
N ASP A 173 10.76 3.26 13.46
CA ASP A 173 11.18 2.28 14.48
C ASP A 173 12.70 2.31 14.73
N HIS A 174 13.48 2.37 13.65
CA HIS A 174 14.94 2.47 13.73
C HIS A 174 15.37 3.73 14.48
N LEU A 175 14.72 4.86 14.18
CA LEU A 175 14.94 6.14 14.85
C LEU A 175 14.56 6.08 16.34
N SER A 176 13.36 5.57 16.66
CA SER A 176 12.88 5.41 18.03
C SER A 176 13.82 4.58 18.89
N LYS A 177 14.35 3.47 18.35
CA LYS A 177 15.32 2.63 19.07
C LYS A 177 16.66 3.31 19.27
N LYS A 178 17.13 4.02 18.25
CA LYS A 178 18.44 4.68 18.27
C LYS A 178 18.49 5.84 19.26
N GLU A 179 17.40 6.59 19.35
CA GLU A 179 17.27 7.76 20.23
C GLU A 179 16.71 7.40 21.61
N GLU A 180 16.37 6.12 21.82
CA GLU A 180 15.72 5.62 23.04
C GLU A 180 14.42 6.37 23.38
N LEU A 181 13.71 6.84 22.35
CA LEU A 181 12.46 7.59 22.48
C LEU A 181 11.24 6.69 22.23
N ARG A 182 10.13 6.97 22.92
CA ARG A 182 8.86 6.32 22.59
C ARG A 182 8.37 6.79 21.24
N MET A 183 7.60 5.95 20.55
CA MET A 183 7.11 6.27 19.20
C MET A 183 6.27 7.55 19.19
N GLU A 184 5.49 7.79 20.25
CA GLU A 184 4.71 9.02 20.41
C GLU A 184 5.60 10.28 20.43
N GLU A 185 6.77 10.20 21.05
CA GLU A 185 7.71 11.31 21.16
C GLU A 185 8.36 11.58 19.80
N VAL A 186 8.79 10.54 19.09
CA VAL A 186 9.32 10.64 17.72
C VAL A 186 8.31 11.28 16.79
N VAL A 187 7.07 10.78 16.76
CA VAL A 187 6.01 11.33 15.89
C VAL A 187 5.67 12.77 16.26
N LYS A 188 5.64 13.11 17.56
CA LYS A 188 5.42 14.49 18.01
C LYS A 188 6.48 15.44 17.47
N ILE A 189 7.76 15.09 17.65
CA ILE A 189 8.89 15.95 17.26
C ILE A 189 8.91 16.12 15.72
N LEU A 190 8.71 15.03 14.96
CA LEU A 190 8.64 15.10 13.50
C LEU A 190 7.45 15.94 13.00
N LYS A 191 6.28 15.81 13.66
CA LYS A 191 5.09 16.63 13.36
C LYS A 191 5.36 18.11 13.61
N GLU A 192 5.96 18.46 14.74
CA GLU A 192 6.33 19.83 15.09
C GLU A 192 7.35 20.43 14.10
N ALA A 193 8.24 19.60 13.53
CA ALA A 193 9.16 20.02 12.49
C ALA A 193 8.50 20.21 11.11
N GLY A 194 7.28 19.69 10.90
CA GLY A 194 6.52 19.88 9.65
C GLY A 194 6.21 18.59 8.87
N LEU A 195 6.39 17.40 9.46
CA LEU A 195 5.91 16.15 8.86
C LEU A 195 4.38 16.18 8.70
N ASN A 196 3.87 15.89 7.50
CA ASN A 196 2.45 15.95 7.23
C ASN A 196 1.77 14.56 7.17
N SER A 197 2.47 13.54 6.70
CA SER A 197 1.95 12.16 6.64
C SER A 197 3.08 11.14 6.56
N VAL A 198 2.76 9.88 6.84
CA VAL A 198 3.71 8.75 6.81
C VAL A 198 3.37 7.77 5.68
N PRO A 199 4.33 7.34 4.86
CA PRO A 199 4.12 6.26 3.90
C PRO A 199 3.78 4.94 4.57
N GLY A 200 2.73 4.27 4.10
CA GLY A 200 2.34 2.91 4.52
C GLY A 200 3.30 1.80 4.07
N THR A 201 4.52 2.15 3.67
CA THR A 201 5.54 1.22 3.23
C THR A 201 6.07 0.40 4.42
N ALA A 202 7.04 -0.46 4.18
CA ALA A 202 7.50 -1.47 5.15
C ALA A 202 6.46 -2.51 5.59
N ALA A 203 5.22 -2.42 5.08
CA ALA A 203 4.17 -3.41 5.26
C ALA A 203 4.48 -4.70 4.50
N GLU A 204 4.96 -4.60 3.25
CA GLU A 204 5.16 -5.74 2.34
C GLU A 204 3.95 -6.68 2.34
N ILE A 205 4.09 -7.87 2.95
CA ILE A 205 2.97 -8.63 3.48
C ILE A 205 3.07 -8.58 5.01
N LEU A 206 1.96 -8.26 5.66
CA LEU A 206 1.84 -8.24 7.12
C LEU A 206 1.69 -9.67 7.71
N SER A 207 2.50 -10.61 7.23
CA SER A 207 2.66 -11.97 7.74
C SER A 207 4.10 -12.18 8.20
N ASP A 208 4.32 -12.47 9.47
CA ASP A 208 5.67 -12.70 10.00
C ASP A 208 6.35 -13.91 9.35
N ARG A 209 5.58 -14.89 8.82
CA ARG A 209 6.11 -16.00 8.00
C ARG A 209 6.75 -15.47 6.73
N VAL A 210 6.04 -14.63 5.98
CA VAL A 210 6.54 -14.01 4.73
C VAL A 210 7.74 -13.12 5.04
N ARG A 211 7.62 -12.25 6.05
CA ARG A 211 8.67 -11.31 6.44
C ARG A 211 9.97 -12.01 6.84
N LYS A 212 9.89 -13.14 7.56
CA LYS A 212 11.07 -13.97 7.88
C LYS A 212 11.82 -14.46 6.64
N VAL A 213 11.11 -14.68 5.52
CA VAL A 213 11.71 -15.16 4.29
C VAL A 213 12.31 -14.03 3.47
N ILE A 214 11.58 -12.91 3.30
CA ILE A 214 11.93 -11.85 2.35
C ILE A 214 12.63 -10.63 2.96
N CYS A 215 12.45 -10.38 4.27
CA CYS A 215 13.02 -9.24 4.99
C CYS A 215 13.14 -9.48 6.51
N PRO A 216 13.98 -10.45 6.95
CA PRO A 216 13.98 -10.93 8.33
C PRO A 216 14.39 -9.88 9.39
N GLU A 217 15.20 -8.87 9.04
CA GLU A 217 15.60 -7.81 9.98
C GLU A 217 14.65 -6.62 9.98
N LYS A 218 13.62 -6.62 9.12
CA LYS A 218 12.60 -5.58 9.11
C LYS A 218 11.67 -5.77 10.32
N ILE A 219 11.01 -4.69 10.75
CA ILE A 219 10.05 -4.73 11.87
C ILE A 219 8.99 -5.83 11.68
N ARG A 220 8.50 -6.44 12.76
CA ARG A 220 7.41 -7.45 12.68
C ARG A 220 6.04 -6.80 12.47
N THR A 221 5.05 -7.59 12.05
CA THR A 221 3.67 -7.10 11.82
C THR A 221 3.13 -6.33 13.01
N LYS A 222 3.24 -6.88 14.23
CA LYS A 222 2.74 -6.21 15.45
C LYS A 222 3.31 -4.80 15.63
N ARG A 223 4.61 -4.63 15.39
CA ARG A 223 5.28 -3.33 15.55
C ARG A 223 4.89 -2.35 14.45
N TRP A 224 4.72 -2.82 13.21
CA TRP A 224 4.18 -2.01 12.12
C TRP A 224 2.79 -1.46 12.47
N ILE A 225 1.89 -2.32 12.99
CA ILE A 225 0.53 -1.93 13.41
C ILE A 225 0.60 -0.88 14.52
N GLU A 226 1.44 -1.10 15.54
CA GLU A 226 1.60 -0.16 16.65
C GLU A 226 1.99 1.24 16.15
N ILE A 227 3.01 1.32 15.29
CA ILE A 227 3.53 2.59 14.78
C ILE A 227 2.48 3.32 13.95
N VAL A 228 1.79 2.61 13.04
CA VAL A 228 0.72 3.19 12.21
C VAL A 228 -0.42 3.72 13.08
N LYS A 229 -0.88 2.92 14.05
CA LYS A 229 -1.92 3.37 14.97
C LYS A 229 -1.47 4.55 15.84
N THR A 230 -0.20 4.60 16.26
CA THR A 230 0.36 5.76 16.96
C THR A 230 0.33 7.01 16.07
N CYS A 231 0.74 6.91 14.81
CA CYS A 231 0.64 8.03 13.85
C CYS A 231 -0.81 8.54 13.77
N HIS A 232 -1.78 7.64 13.57
CA HIS A 232 -3.19 8.00 13.46
C HIS A 232 -3.73 8.67 14.72
N ARG A 233 -3.43 8.14 15.92
CA ARG A 233 -3.83 8.75 17.21
C ARG A 233 -3.24 10.15 17.40
N MET A 234 -2.08 10.42 16.82
CA MET A 234 -1.41 11.72 16.88
C MET A 234 -1.84 12.66 15.74
N GLY A 235 -2.83 12.27 14.95
CA GLY A 235 -3.35 13.05 13.83
C GLY A 235 -2.37 13.16 12.66
N ILE A 236 -1.47 12.19 12.51
CA ILE A 236 -0.64 12.02 11.31
C ILE A 236 -1.25 10.90 10.48
N PRO A 237 -1.88 11.21 9.33
CA PRO A 237 -2.42 10.19 8.45
C PRO A 237 -1.30 9.36 7.82
N THR A 238 -1.61 8.12 7.46
CA THR A 238 -0.69 7.29 6.67
C THR A 238 -1.34 6.78 5.39
N THR A 239 -0.54 6.41 4.40
CA THR A 239 -1.02 5.51 3.34
C THR A 239 -0.96 4.06 3.86
N SER A 240 -1.47 3.10 3.09
CA SER A 240 -1.32 1.66 3.36
C SER A 240 -0.85 0.96 2.08
N THR A 241 0.00 -0.06 2.20
CA THR A 241 0.57 -0.73 1.02
C THR A 241 0.60 -2.24 1.19
N MET A 242 0.52 -2.97 0.08
CA MET A 242 0.75 -4.42 0.05
C MET A 242 1.67 -4.77 -1.12
N MET A 243 2.87 -5.28 -0.84
CA MET A 243 3.73 -5.83 -1.88
C MET A 243 3.36 -7.30 -2.14
N TYR A 244 2.97 -7.63 -3.37
CA TYR A 244 2.52 -8.97 -3.73
C TYR A 244 3.25 -9.54 -4.95
N GLY A 245 3.14 -10.84 -5.15
CA GLY A 245 3.85 -11.61 -6.18
C GLY A 245 5.21 -12.14 -5.71
N THR A 246 5.34 -12.47 -4.42
CA THR A 246 6.56 -13.07 -3.84
C THR A 246 6.29 -14.49 -3.29
N VAL A 247 6.55 -14.72 -2.01
CA VAL A 247 6.44 -16.03 -1.32
C VAL A 247 5.12 -16.21 -0.56
N GLU A 248 4.26 -15.18 -0.57
CA GLU A 248 3.02 -15.16 0.18
C GLU A 248 1.95 -16.05 -0.44
N THR A 249 1.06 -16.59 0.39
CA THR A 249 -0.13 -17.30 -0.06
C THR A 249 -1.25 -16.30 -0.38
N LEU A 250 -2.29 -16.76 -1.08
CA LEU A 250 -3.49 -15.93 -1.30
C LEU A 250 -4.20 -15.62 0.03
N GLU A 251 -4.15 -16.53 0.99
CA GLU A 251 -4.67 -16.33 2.34
C GLU A 251 -3.94 -15.19 3.05
N GLU A 252 -2.61 -15.13 2.98
CA GLU A 252 -1.87 -14.02 3.58
C GLU A 252 -2.10 -12.67 2.89
N ARG A 253 -2.43 -12.67 1.59
CA ARG A 253 -2.90 -11.45 0.90
C ARG A 253 -4.29 -11.03 1.41
N ALA A 254 -5.19 -11.98 1.62
CA ALA A 254 -6.52 -11.72 2.17
C ALA A 254 -6.45 -11.22 3.62
N GLU A 255 -5.69 -11.89 4.48
CA GLU A 255 -5.43 -11.49 5.86
C GLU A 255 -4.85 -10.08 5.94
N HIS A 256 -3.92 -9.73 5.04
CA HIS A 256 -3.37 -8.38 4.96
C HIS A 256 -4.48 -7.34 4.74
N LEU A 257 -5.34 -7.54 3.72
CA LEU A 257 -6.43 -6.61 3.40
C LEU A 257 -7.43 -6.48 4.56
N LEU A 258 -7.79 -7.61 5.19
CA LEU A 258 -8.66 -7.62 6.36
C LEU A 258 -8.04 -6.89 7.55
N LEU A 259 -6.74 -7.07 7.79
CA LEU A 259 -6.02 -6.36 8.84
C LEU A 259 -6.02 -4.84 8.61
N LEU A 260 -5.80 -4.38 7.38
CA LEU A 260 -5.90 -2.95 7.04
C LEU A 260 -7.31 -2.41 7.30
N ARG A 261 -8.36 -3.18 6.95
CA ARG A 261 -9.75 -2.82 7.24
C ARG A 261 -9.99 -2.65 8.74
N GLU A 262 -9.53 -3.58 9.56
CA GLU A 262 -9.71 -3.51 11.02
C GLU A 262 -8.95 -2.33 11.65
N ILE A 263 -7.73 -2.03 11.18
CA ILE A 263 -7.02 -0.81 11.61
C ILE A 263 -7.79 0.44 11.22
N GLN A 264 -8.35 0.48 10.00
CA GLN A 264 -9.13 1.62 9.53
C GLN A 264 -10.44 1.80 10.29
N LYS A 265 -11.11 0.71 10.69
CA LYS A 265 -12.29 0.74 11.55
C LYS A 265 -12.01 1.41 12.89
N GLU A 266 -10.84 1.12 13.47
CA GLU A 266 -10.42 1.69 14.75
C GLU A 266 -9.96 3.14 14.64
N THR A 267 -9.15 3.45 13.62
CA THR A 267 -8.36 4.69 13.62
C THR A 267 -8.74 5.70 12.55
N ARG A 268 -9.34 5.25 11.45
CA ARG A 268 -9.73 6.07 10.29
C ARG A 268 -8.60 6.97 9.75
N GLY A 269 -7.35 6.57 9.93
CA GLY A 269 -6.18 7.38 9.59
C GLY A 269 -5.53 7.05 8.26
N PHE A 270 -5.93 5.94 7.60
CA PHE A 270 -5.45 5.66 6.26
C PHE A 270 -6.10 6.58 5.23
N THR A 271 -5.30 7.16 4.34
CA THR A 271 -5.77 7.98 3.22
C THR A 271 -6.09 7.13 2.00
N GLU A 272 -5.25 6.14 1.70
CA GLU A 272 -5.38 5.27 0.54
C GLU A 272 -4.72 3.90 0.76
N PHE A 273 -5.04 2.96 -0.14
CA PHE A 273 -4.37 1.68 -0.28
C PHE A 273 -3.61 1.62 -1.61
N VAL A 274 -2.34 1.18 -1.55
CA VAL A 274 -1.46 1.05 -2.70
C VAL A 274 -1.03 -0.41 -2.87
N PRO A 275 -1.67 -1.17 -3.76
CA PRO A 275 -1.15 -2.48 -4.18
C PRO A 275 0.12 -2.29 -5.00
N LEU A 276 1.19 -2.97 -4.60
CA LEU A 276 2.52 -2.84 -5.19
C LEU A 276 2.97 -4.18 -5.76
N PRO A 277 2.90 -4.41 -7.08
CA PRO A 277 3.46 -5.64 -7.64
C PRO A 277 4.97 -5.69 -7.39
N PHE A 278 5.47 -6.87 -7.04
CA PHE A 278 6.90 -7.10 -6.90
C PHE A 278 7.59 -6.94 -8.26
N VAL A 279 8.58 -6.06 -8.31
CA VAL A 279 9.43 -5.85 -9.49
C VAL A 279 10.73 -6.62 -9.27
N SER A 280 10.94 -7.66 -10.07
CA SER A 280 12.02 -8.64 -9.84
C SER A 280 13.42 -8.14 -10.25
N LYS A 281 13.53 -7.15 -11.14
CA LYS A 281 14.82 -6.71 -11.69
C LYS A 281 15.83 -6.32 -10.60
N ASN A 282 17.04 -6.89 -10.67
CA ASN A 282 18.17 -6.62 -9.76
C ASN A 282 17.90 -6.95 -8.27
N THR A 283 17.05 -7.95 -7.99
CA THR A 283 16.73 -8.38 -6.62
C THR A 283 17.25 -9.80 -6.35
N GLU A 284 17.57 -10.11 -5.10
CA GLU A 284 17.98 -11.47 -4.69
C GLU A 284 16.85 -12.48 -4.91
N LEU A 285 15.59 -12.09 -4.67
CA LEU A 285 14.44 -12.94 -4.96
C LEU A 285 14.37 -13.36 -6.43
N SER A 286 14.81 -12.52 -7.37
CA SER A 286 14.85 -12.89 -8.78
C SER A 286 15.84 -14.02 -9.07
N SER A 287 16.97 -14.04 -8.38
CA SER A 287 17.94 -15.14 -8.43
C SER A 287 17.37 -16.44 -7.85
N LEU A 288 16.37 -16.35 -6.96
CA LEU A 288 15.61 -17.48 -6.41
C LEU A 288 14.40 -17.89 -7.27
N GLY A 289 14.24 -17.30 -8.46
CA GLY A 289 13.19 -17.66 -9.42
C GLY A 289 11.89 -16.85 -9.32
N PHE A 290 11.79 -15.89 -8.39
CA PHE A 290 10.60 -15.04 -8.30
C PHE A 290 10.61 -13.97 -9.39
N ARG A 291 9.54 -13.92 -10.21
CA ARG A 291 9.46 -13.00 -11.35
C ARG A 291 8.55 -11.79 -11.12
N GLY A 292 7.74 -11.81 -10.07
CA GLY A 292 6.64 -10.86 -9.87
C GLY A 292 5.31 -11.43 -10.35
N PRO A 293 4.20 -10.74 -10.06
CA PRO A 293 2.87 -11.18 -10.43
C PRO A 293 2.61 -10.94 -11.93
N THR A 294 1.68 -11.69 -12.50
CA THR A 294 1.12 -11.38 -13.82
C THR A 294 0.25 -10.12 -13.77
N PHE A 295 -0.08 -9.57 -14.94
CA PHE A 295 -1.02 -8.46 -15.02
C PHE A 295 -2.43 -8.87 -14.54
N GLU A 296 -2.88 -10.09 -14.88
CA GLU A 296 -4.15 -10.65 -14.39
C GLU A 296 -4.19 -10.72 -12.85
N GLU A 297 -3.11 -11.17 -12.21
CA GLU A 297 -3.01 -11.17 -10.75
C GLU A 297 -3.06 -9.75 -10.17
N SER A 298 -2.48 -8.78 -10.86
CA SER A 298 -2.54 -7.38 -10.44
C SER A 298 -3.95 -6.82 -10.51
N LEU A 299 -4.69 -7.10 -11.59
CA LEU A 299 -6.11 -6.74 -11.70
C LEU A 299 -6.94 -7.38 -10.58
N LYS A 300 -6.72 -8.67 -10.28
CA LYS A 300 -7.39 -9.36 -9.16
C LYS A 300 -7.11 -8.71 -7.82
N VAL A 301 -5.85 -8.39 -7.52
CA VAL A 301 -5.50 -7.74 -6.25
C VAL A 301 -6.19 -6.38 -6.12
N HIS A 302 -6.25 -5.57 -7.19
CA HIS A 302 -6.97 -4.28 -7.15
C HIS A 302 -8.47 -4.47 -6.93
N ALA A 303 -9.09 -5.40 -7.66
CA ALA A 303 -10.52 -5.65 -7.57
C ALA A 303 -10.92 -6.21 -6.20
N VAL A 304 -10.19 -7.20 -5.69
CA VAL A 304 -10.44 -7.75 -4.35
C VAL A 304 -10.20 -6.70 -3.28
N ALA A 305 -9.12 -5.91 -3.37
CA ALA A 305 -8.87 -4.83 -2.42
C ALA A 305 -10.02 -3.80 -2.42
N ARG A 306 -10.56 -3.44 -3.59
CA ARG A 306 -11.74 -2.57 -3.70
C ARG A 306 -12.94 -3.15 -2.95
N LEU A 307 -13.23 -4.44 -3.11
CA LEU A 307 -14.36 -5.07 -2.45
C LEU A 307 -14.16 -5.21 -0.94
N VAL A 308 -12.95 -5.60 -0.50
CA VAL A 308 -12.64 -5.80 0.93
C VAL A 308 -12.62 -4.47 1.70
N LEU A 309 -12.05 -3.42 1.11
CA LEU A 309 -11.83 -2.12 1.75
C LEU A 309 -12.95 -1.11 1.51
N ALA A 310 -14.00 -1.49 0.76
CA ALA A 310 -15.14 -0.65 0.44
C ALA A 310 -15.77 -0.02 1.69
N GLY A 311 -15.95 1.30 1.68
CA GLY A 311 -16.50 2.06 2.81
C GLY A 311 -15.51 2.34 3.94
N TYR A 312 -14.29 1.79 3.87
CA TYR A 312 -13.23 1.99 4.87
C TYR A 312 -12.03 2.76 4.29
N ILE A 313 -11.43 2.24 3.22
CA ILE A 313 -10.35 2.89 2.47
C ILE A 313 -10.81 3.02 1.02
N ASN A 314 -11.39 4.18 0.69
CA ASN A 314 -12.07 4.37 -0.59
C ASN A 314 -11.10 4.69 -1.75
N HIS A 315 -9.91 5.22 -1.45
CA HIS A 315 -8.92 5.54 -2.47
C HIS A 315 -7.94 4.38 -2.64
N LEU A 316 -7.87 3.86 -3.86
CA LEU A 316 -6.90 2.84 -4.26
C LEU A 316 -6.01 3.44 -5.33
N GLN A 317 -4.70 3.47 -5.09
CA GLN A 317 -3.75 4.06 -6.02
C GLN A 317 -3.23 3.01 -7.01
N ALA A 318 -3.30 3.32 -8.31
CA ALA A 318 -2.59 2.58 -9.34
C ALA A 318 -1.15 3.09 -9.45
N SER A 319 -0.17 2.30 -9.01
CA SER A 319 1.24 2.68 -9.10
C SER A 319 1.76 2.55 -10.54
N TRP A 320 1.62 3.60 -11.36
CA TRP A 320 2.04 3.56 -12.78
C TRP A 320 3.52 3.20 -12.94
N VAL A 321 4.37 3.52 -11.95
CA VAL A 321 5.82 3.26 -12.05
C VAL A 321 6.14 1.78 -11.93
N LYS A 322 5.19 0.98 -11.41
CA LYS A 322 5.30 -0.48 -11.30
C LYS A 322 4.43 -1.21 -12.31
N LEU A 323 3.22 -0.71 -12.58
CA LEU A 323 2.28 -1.31 -13.54
C LEU A 323 2.56 -0.92 -14.99
N GLY A 324 3.34 0.14 -15.21
CA GLY A 324 3.44 0.83 -16.49
C GLY A 324 2.23 1.74 -16.76
N PRO A 325 2.34 2.67 -17.73
CA PRO A 325 1.23 3.56 -18.09
C PRO A 325 -0.03 2.81 -18.53
N GLU A 326 0.13 1.79 -19.38
CA GLU A 326 -1.00 0.98 -19.88
C GLU A 326 -1.73 0.26 -18.74
N GLY A 327 -0.97 -0.37 -17.83
CA GLY A 327 -1.54 -1.06 -16.68
C GLY A 327 -2.23 -0.13 -15.68
N ALA A 328 -1.80 1.14 -15.59
CA ALA A 328 -2.44 2.13 -14.73
C ALA A 328 -3.70 2.78 -15.34
N MET A 329 -3.90 2.68 -16.65
CA MET A 329 -5.07 3.20 -17.36
C MET A 329 -6.22 2.18 -17.51
N THR A 330 -5.97 0.91 -17.18
CA THR A 330 -6.93 -0.20 -17.29
C THR A 330 -7.90 -0.22 -16.11
#